data_AF-A0A5C4S5U9-F1
#
_entry.id   AF-A0A5C4S5U9-F1
#
_cell.length_a   1.000
_cell.length_b   1.000
_cell.length_c   1.000
_cell.angle_alpha   90.00
_cell.angle_beta   90.00
_cell.angle_gamma   90.00
#
_symmetry.space_group_name_H-M   'P 1'
#
loop_
_entity.id
_entity.type
_entity.pdbx_description
1 polymer ?
#
loop_
_entity_poly.entity_id
_entity_poly.type
_entity_poly.pdbx_seq_one_letter_code
_entity_poly.pdbx_strand_id
1 'polypeptide(L)' 'MQLTITLPDILPDQVTRVMTKVREFFAQEGIPVEIKPDAPKGDSWDNLNIEDIAVDTGITDFAENHDHYLYGTPKR' A
#
# COMPACT_ATOMS: atom_id res chain seq x y z
N MET A 1 -16.54 -6.17 26.77
CA MET A 1 -15.48 -5.55 25.97
C MET A 1 -15.69 -5.94 24.52
N GLN A 2 -15.57 -5.00 23.58
CA GLN A 2 -15.66 -5.25 22.14
C GLN A 2 -14.29 -4.99 21.53
N LEU A 3 -13.80 -5.90 20.69
CA LEU A 3 -12.49 -5.80 20.05
C LEU A 3 -12.70 -5.43 18.57
N THR A 4 -12.01 -4.40 18.10
CA THR A 4 -12.04 -3.99 16.69
C THR A 4 -10.66 -4.20 16.08
N ILE A 5 -10.61 -4.90 14.95
CA ILE A 5 -9.37 -5.15 14.21
C ILE A 5 -9.49 -4.46 12.85
N THR A 6 -8.59 -3.51 12.58
CA THR A 6 -8.46 -2.82 11.29
C THR A 6 -7.45 -3.54 10.41
N LEU A 7 -7.85 -3.86 9.18
CA LEU A 7 -7.03 -4.64 8.24
C LEU A 7 -6.70 -3.85 6.98
N PRO A 8 -5.46 -3.88 6.48
CA PRO A 8 -5.16 -3.32 5.16
C PRO A 8 -5.90 -4.09 4.05
N ASP A 9 -6.24 -3.40 2.97
CA ASP A 9 -7.06 -3.93 1.86
C ASP A 9 -6.38 -5.06 1.07
N ILE A 10 -5.05 -5.15 1.12
CA ILE A 10 -4.27 -6.17 0.43
C ILE A 10 -3.70 -7.14 1.47
N LEU A 11 -4.30 -8.31 1.58
CA LEU A 11 -3.82 -9.39 2.44
C LEU A 11 -3.41 -10.61 1.61
N PRO A 12 -2.23 -11.20 1.89
CA PRO A 12 -1.88 -12.52 1.37
C PRO A 12 -2.86 -13.59 1.84
N ASP A 13 -3.12 -14.61 1.00
CA ASP A 13 -4.02 -15.74 1.31
C ASP A 13 -3.69 -16.47 2.63
N GLN A 14 -2.44 -16.43 3.07
CA GLN A 14 -2.05 -17.04 4.33
C GLN A 14 -2.63 -16.30 5.55
N VAL A 15 -2.87 -15.00 5.43
CA VAL A 15 -3.37 -14.15 6.52
C VAL A 15 -4.89 -14.34 6.70
N THR A 16 -5.63 -14.63 5.63
CA THR A 16 -7.08 -14.89 5.71
C THR A 16 -7.37 -16.15 6.54
N ARG A 17 -6.54 -17.19 6.42
CA ARG A 17 -6.67 -18.42 7.22
C ARG A 17 -6.40 -18.20 8.70
N VAL A 18 -5.44 -17.34 9.03
CA VAL A 18 -5.14 -16.96 10.42
C VAL A 18 -6.32 -16.15 10.99
N MET A 19 -6.89 -15.24 10.20
CA MET A 19 -8.04 -14.43 10.60
C MET A 19 -9.27 -15.27 10.97
N THR A 20 -9.59 -16.31 10.20
CA THR A 20 -10.71 -17.21 10.52
C THR A 20 -10.50 -17.88 11.87
N LYS A 21 -9.29 -18.38 12.14
CA LYS A 21 -8.96 -19.00 13.44
C LYS A 21 -9.04 -18.02 14.60
N VAL A 22 -8.56 -16.80 14.39
CA VAL A 22 -8.62 -15.73 15.40
C VAL A 22 -10.07 -15.40 15.74
N ARG A 23 -10.94 -15.29 14.72
CA ARG A 23 -12.37 -15.03 14.91
C ARG A 23 -13.07 -16.17 15.67
N GLU A 24 -12.76 -17.42 15.32
CA GLU A 24 -13.30 -18.60 16.00
C GLU A 24 -12.85 -18.66 17.47
N PHE A 25 -11.57 -18.40 17.74
CA PHE A 25 -11.01 -18.37 19.09
C PHE A 25 -11.71 -17.33 19.97
N PHE A 26 -11.88 -16.10 19.48
CA PHE A 26 -12.54 -15.06 20.26
C PHE A 26 -14.06 -15.28 20.40
N ALA A 27 -14.71 -15.94 19.44
CA ALA A 27 -16.12 -16.33 19.56
C ALA A 27 -16.34 -17.38 20.66
N GLN A 28 -15.39 -18.30 20.85
CA GLN A 28 -15.42 -19.28 21.95
C GLN A 28 -15.29 -18.61 23.32
N GLU A 29 -14.49 -17.56 23.43
CA GLU A 29 -14.31 -16.76 24.66
C GLU A 29 -15.46 -15.75 24.90
N GLY A 30 -16.50 -15.74 24.05
CA GLY A 30 -17.65 -14.85 24.20
C GLY A 30 -17.34 -13.37 23.91
N ILE A 31 -16.23 -13.08 23.23
CA ILE A 31 -15.80 -11.72 22.89
C ILE A 31 -16.30 -11.38 21.48
N PRO A 32 -17.18 -10.39 21.31
CA PRO A 32 -17.59 -9.94 19.99
C PRO A 32 -16.42 -9.22 19.29
N VAL A 33 -15.96 -9.78 18.18
CA VAL A 33 -14.89 -9.22 17.34
C VAL A 33 -15.48 -8.69 16.04
N GLU A 34 -15.24 -7.41 15.78
CA GLU A 34 -15.58 -6.75 14.53
C GLU A 34 -14.31 -6.53 13.70
N ILE A 35 -14.25 -7.18 12.54
CA ILE A 35 -13.14 -7.02 11.59
C ILE A 35 -13.62 -6.05 10.52
N LYS A 36 -12.96 -4.90 10.42
CA LYS A 36 -13.26 -3.89 9.40
C LYS A 36 -12.05 -3.74 8.47
N PRO A 37 -12.26 -3.76 7.14
CA PRO A 37 -11.22 -3.31 6.22
C PRO A 37 -10.92 -1.83 6.52
N ASP A 38 -9.65 -1.47 6.50
CA ASP A 38 -9.20 -0.10 6.60
C ASP A 38 -9.76 0.61 5.36
N ALA A 39 -10.60 1.61 5.58
CA ALA A 39 -11.20 2.34 4.48
C ALA A 39 -10.07 2.96 3.64
N PRO A 40 -10.17 2.96 2.29
CA PRO A 40 -9.15 3.58 1.46
C PRO A 40 -9.01 5.05 1.88
N LYS A 41 -7.84 5.38 2.44
CA LYS A 41 -7.51 6.74 2.89
C LYS A 41 -7.21 7.61 1.68
N GLY A 42 -8.25 8.01 0.94
CA GLY A 42 -8.09 8.78 -0.30
C GLY A 42 -7.25 8.03 -1.34
N ASP A 43 -7.03 8.65 -2.50
CA ASP A 43 -6.00 8.13 -3.39
C ASP A 43 -4.64 8.53 -2.79
N SER A 44 -3.70 7.58 -2.74
CA SER A 44 -2.33 7.89 -2.32
C SER A 44 -1.66 8.88 -3.29
N TRP A 45 -2.14 8.92 -4.54
CA TRP A 45 -1.75 9.93 -5.54
C TRP A 45 -2.16 11.35 -5.15
N ASP A 46 -3.26 11.53 -4.38
CA ASP A 46 -3.73 12.85 -3.97
C ASP A 46 -2.76 13.55 -2.99
N ASN A 47 -1.95 12.77 -2.27
CA ASN A 47 -0.97 13.28 -1.31
C ASN A 47 0.46 13.30 -1.86
N LEU A 48 0.67 12.99 -3.14
CA LEU A 48 1.99 12.94 -3.76
C LEU A 48 2.36 14.33 -4.30
N ASN A 49 3.26 15.03 -3.63
CA ASN A 49 3.85 16.25 -4.18
C ASN A 49 5.04 15.89 -5.07
N ILE A 50 4.83 15.90 -6.39
CA ILE A 50 5.88 15.57 -7.38
C ILE A 50 6.99 16.63 -7.36
N GLU A 51 6.67 17.90 -7.10
CA GLU A 51 7.65 18.98 -7.11
C GLU A 51 8.68 18.83 -5.98
N ASP A 52 8.27 18.33 -4.82
CA ASP A 52 9.17 18.12 -3.67
C ASP A 52 10.11 16.91 -3.86
N ILE A 53 9.70 15.92 -4.66
CA ILE A 53 10.46 14.68 -4.87
C ILE A 53 11.29 14.68 -6.17
N ALA A 54 10.96 15.56 -7.11
CA ALA A 54 11.64 15.64 -8.39
C ALA A 54 13.08 16.16 -8.20
N VAL A 55 14.03 15.46 -8.82
CA VAL A 55 15.41 15.94 -8.91
C VAL A 55 15.50 16.85 -10.12
N ASP A 56 15.98 18.08 -9.93
CA ASP A 56 16.28 18.97 -11.05
C ASP A 56 17.45 18.42 -11.86
N THR A 57 17.17 18.07 -13.10
CA THR A 57 18.15 17.53 -14.05
C THR A 57 18.54 18.55 -15.12
N GLY A 58 17.92 19.74 -15.12
CA GLY A 58 18.04 20.72 -16.19
C GLY A 58 17.40 20.31 -17.52
N ILE A 59 16.71 19.17 -17.59
CA ILE A 59 16.01 18.68 -18.78
C ILE A 59 14.53 18.97 -18.62
N THR A 60 13.97 19.75 -19.56
CA THR A 60 12.57 20.19 -19.52
C THR A 60 11.58 19.03 -19.67
N ASP A 61 11.89 18.04 -20.49
CA ASP A 61 11.06 16.85 -20.68
C ASP A 61 11.93 15.61 -20.93
N PHE A 62 11.94 14.69 -19.96
CA PHE A 62 12.64 13.41 -20.11
C PHE A 62 11.95 12.43 -21.05
N ALA A 63 10.66 12.62 -21.32
CA ALA A 63 9.89 11.71 -22.16
C ALA A 63 10.26 11.83 -23.64
N GLU A 64 10.74 13.00 -24.09
CA GLU A 64 11.12 13.24 -25.49
C GLU A 64 12.19 12.26 -26.00
N ASN A 65 13.13 11.90 -25.12
CA ASN A 65 14.24 11.00 -25.43
C ASN A 65 14.20 9.70 -24.59
N HIS A 66 13.01 9.26 -24.17
CA HIS A 66 12.83 8.11 -23.28
C HIS A 66 13.62 6.86 -23.73
N ASP A 67 13.59 6.55 -25.03
CA ASP A 67 14.32 5.43 -25.62
C ASP A 67 15.85 5.61 -25.56
N HIS A 68 16.33 6.84 -25.68
CA HIS A 68 17.76 7.16 -25.58
C HIS A 68 18.30 6.92 -24.17
N TYR A 69 17.51 7.24 -23.14
CA TYR A 69 17.91 7.05 -21.74
C TYR A 69 17.84 5.59 -21.28
N LEU A 70 16.97 4.78 -21.89
CA LEU A 70 16.92 3.33 -21.65
C LEU A 70 18.22 2.61 -22.07
N TYR A 71 18.91 3.12 -23.10
CA TYR A 71 20.17 2.58 -23.60
C TYR A 71 21.40 3.42 -23.23
N GLY A 72 21.26 4.32 -22.24
CA GLY A 72 22.32 5.23 -21.81
C GLY A 72 23.65 4.52 -21.52
N THR A 73 24.76 5.18 -21.85
CA THR A 73 26.12 4.67 -21.70
C THR A 73 26.37 4.07 -20.31
N PRO A 74 27.10 2.94 -20.21
CA PRO A 74 27.33 2.26 -18.94
C PRO A 74 27.93 3.21 -17.90
N LYS A 75 27.46 3.08 -16.64
CA LYS A 75 28.03 3.81 -15.50
C LYS A 75 29.56 3.61 -15.49
N ARG A 76 30.30 4.71 -15.60
CA ARG A 76 31.75 4.75 -15.36
C ARG A 76 32.04 4.78 -13.86
#